data_AF-H1W4N9-F1
#
_entry.id   AF-H1W4N9-F1
#
_cell.length_a   1.000
_cell.length_b   1.000
_cell.length_c   1.000
_cell.angle_alpha   90.00
_cell.angle_beta   90.00
_cell.angle_gamma   90.00
#
_symmetry.space_group_name_H-M   'P 1'
#
loop_
_entity.id
_entity.type
_entity.pdbx_description
1 polymer ?
#
loop_
_entity_poly.entity_id
_entity_poly.type
_entity_poly.pdbx_seq_one_letter_code
_entity_poly.pdbx_strand_id
1 'polypeptide(L)'
;MARDSTKRTRGFSSSFFSLVVPLLVAALFYKLTSSSSPQEPDYDHVPGTPDTVLFLASANRGQHNVQLATIQGLLERHPGVRIHVASAPYVGGSLERIAGLVRSAGPPAPDPVFHTLDGLADVNADIPRLLGTNR
;
A
#
# COMPACT_ATOMS: atom_id res chain seq x y z
N MET A 1 21.38 59.98 58.47
CA MET A 1 20.02 59.44 58.23
C MET A 1 20.09 58.67 56.92
N ALA A 2 20.27 57.36 57.02
CA ALA A 2 20.62 56.47 55.91
C ALA A 2 19.47 55.51 55.60
N ARG A 3 19.17 55.31 54.32
CA ARG A 3 19.00 53.98 53.69
C ARG A 3 18.63 54.11 52.22
N ASP A 4 19.62 53.78 51.39
CA ASP A 4 19.48 53.32 50.01
C ASP A 4 18.72 51.98 50.00
N SER A 5 17.85 51.79 49.02
CA SER A 5 17.06 50.56 48.80
C SER A 5 17.10 50.20 47.31
N THR A 6 18.26 49.71 46.88
CA THR A 6 18.43 48.97 45.64
C THR A 6 17.72 47.61 45.74
N LYS A 7 16.53 47.47 45.14
CA LYS A 7 15.87 46.16 45.01
C LYS A 7 16.45 45.39 43.83
N ARG A 8 17.30 44.40 44.17
CA ARG A 8 17.79 43.33 43.30
C ARG A 8 16.64 42.62 42.58
N THR A 9 16.66 42.67 41.25
CA THR A 9 15.91 41.76 40.38
C THR A 9 16.56 40.37 40.48
N ARG A 10 15.78 39.37 40.88
CA ARG A 10 16.22 37.97 40.88
C ARG A 10 16.20 37.46 39.44
N GLY A 11 17.37 37.24 38.87
CA GLY A 11 17.55 36.59 37.57
C GLY A 11 17.04 35.16 37.62
N PHE A 12 15.84 34.94 37.08
CA PHE A 12 15.26 33.63 36.86
C PHE A 12 15.84 33.05 35.56
N SER A 13 16.95 32.32 35.70
CA SER A 13 17.41 31.20 34.85
C SER A 13 16.83 31.15 33.41
N SER A 14 17.32 32.01 32.51
CA SER A 14 17.03 31.95 31.06
C SER A 14 17.92 30.97 30.29
N SER A 15 18.96 30.40 30.94
CA SER A 15 19.97 29.58 30.27
C SER A 15 19.56 28.11 30.06
N PHE A 16 18.64 27.57 30.86
CA PHE A 16 18.18 26.17 30.71
C PHE A 16 17.19 25.98 29.55
N PHE A 17 16.31 26.96 29.31
CA PHE A 17 15.36 26.90 28.19
C PHE A 17 16.05 27.08 26.83
N SER A 18 17.19 27.77 26.79
CA SER A 18 17.90 28.08 25.55
C SER A 18 18.55 26.87 24.86
N LEU A 19 18.80 25.77 25.58
CA LEU A 19 19.44 24.55 25.03
C LEU A 19 18.45 23.43 24.74
N VAL A 20 17.37 23.33 25.52
CA VAL A 20 16.39 22.25 25.39
C VAL A 20 15.49 22.44 24.17
N VAL A 21 15.07 23.68 23.88
CA VAL A 21 14.23 24.01 22.73
C VAL A 21 14.90 23.70 21.39
N PRO A 22 16.15 24.15 21.10
CA PRO A 22 16.79 23.83 19.83
C PRO A 22 17.10 22.33 19.69
N LEU A 23 17.37 21.63 20.79
CA LEU A 23 17.56 20.17 20.77
C LEU A 23 16.27 19.44 20.37
N LEU A 24 15.13 19.85 20.92
CA LEU A 24 13.82 19.30 20.55
C LEU A 24 13.46 19.60 19.09
N VAL A 25 13.72 20.83 18.62
CA VAL A 25 13.49 21.21 17.23
C VAL A 25 14.38 20.40 16.29
N ALA A 26 15.66 20.22 16.62
CA ALA A 26 16.59 19.41 15.83
C ALA A 26 16.18 17.93 15.79
N ALA A 27 15.73 17.36 16.92
CA ALA A 27 15.24 15.98 16.98
C ALA A 27 13.96 15.79 16.14
N LEU A 28 13.04 16.75 16.19
CA LEU A 28 11.83 16.73 15.38
C LEU A 28 12.15 16.86 13.88
N PHE A 29 13.04 17.79 13.53
CA PHE A 29 13.49 17.98 12.16
C PHE A 29 14.22 16.74 11.62
N TYR A 30 15.06 16.11 12.44
CA TYR A 30 15.70 14.84 12.10
C TYR A 30 14.67 13.73 11.86
N LYS A 31 13.64 13.61 12.70
CA LYS A 31 12.57 12.62 12.48
C LYS A 31 11.74 12.89 11.23
N LEU A 32 11.45 14.15 10.92
CA LEU A 32 10.68 14.53 9.73
C LEU A 32 11.48 14.31 8.44
N THR A 33 12.78 14.62 8.45
CA THR A 33 13.66 14.53 7.27
C THR A 33 14.30 13.15 7.10
N SER A 34 14.41 12.34 8.16
CA SER A 34 14.87 10.95 8.08
C SER A 34 13.79 9.98 7.60
N SER A 35 12.70 10.49 7.04
CA SER A 35 11.80 9.71 6.21
C SER A 35 12.57 9.34 4.95
N SER A 36 13.41 8.30 5.05
CA SER A 36 14.05 7.65 3.92
C SER A 36 12.94 7.33 2.92
N SER A 37 12.91 8.07 1.81
CA SER A 37 12.09 7.69 0.67
C SER A 37 12.37 6.22 0.43
N PRO A 38 11.35 5.34 0.41
CA PRO A 38 11.56 3.96 0.01
C PRO A 38 12.35 4.03 -1.30
N GLN A 39 13.55 3.46 -1.29
CA GLN A 39 14.37 3.41 -2.47
C GLN A 39 13.54 2.66 -3.51
N GLU A 40 13.02 3.40 -4.49
CA GLU A 40 12.17 2.84 -5.53
C GLU A 40 13.02 1.74 -6.18
N PRO A 41 12.56 0.47 -6.17
CA PRO A 41 13.34 -0.59 -6.75
C PRO A 41 13.67 -0.23 -8.19
N ASP A 42 14.91 -0.42 -8.59
CA ASP A 42 15.32 -0.29 -9.98
C ASP A 42 14.64 -1.42 -10.76
N TYR A 43 13.47 -1.13 -11.33
CA TYR A 43 12.73 -2.09 -12.11
C TYR A 43 13.26 -2.03 -13.54
N ASP A 44 13.87 -3.13 -14.00
CA ASP A 44 14.12 -3.33 -15.42
C ASP A 44 12.80 -3.14 -16.17
N HIS A 45 12.74 -2.11 -17.01
CA HIS A 45 11.54 -1.80 -17.77
C HIS A 45 11.35 -2.88 -18.83
N VAL A 46 10.62 -3.95 -18.51
CA VAL A 46 10.29 -5.02 -19.46
C VAL A 46 9.27 -4.47 -20.46
N PRO A 47 9.62 -4.27 -21.73
CA PRO A 47 8.65 -3.84 -22.73
C PRO A 47 7.55 -4.90 -22.85
N GLY A 48 6.29 -4.45 -22.85
CA GLY A 48 5.14 -5.32 -23.00
C GLY A 48 5.20 -6.06 -24.34
N THR A 49 5.06 -7.38 -24.30
CA THR A 49 4.87 -8.19 -25.51
C THR A 49 3.50 -7.88 -26.14
N PRO A 50 3.39 -7.87 -27.48
CA PRO A 50 2.08 -7.88 -28.12
C PRO A 50 1.29 -9.08 -27.58
N ASP A 51 0.00 -8.88 -27.32
CA ASP A 51 -0.93 -9.88 -26.76
C ASP A 51 -0.79 -10.16 -25.26
N THR A 52 -0.29 -9.20 -24.47
CA THR A 52 -0.28 -9.29 -23.01
C THR A 52 -1.18 -8.23 -22.38
N VAL A 53 -2.04 -8.64 -21.44
CA VAL A 53 -2.95 -7.74 -20.70
C VAL A 53 -2.65 -7.85 -19.20
N LEU A 54 -2.48 -6.71 -18.54
CA LEU A 54 -2.31 -6.60 -17.09
C LEU A 54 -3.58 -6.05 -16.46
N PHE A 55 -4.13 -6.79 -15.49
CA PHE A 55 -5.20 -6.34 -14.62
C PHE A 55 -4.64 -5.95 -13.26
N LEU A 56 -4.73 -4.66 -12.93
CA LEU A 56 -4.52 -4.16 -11.57
C LEU A 56 -5.88 -4.15 -10.87
N ALA A 57 -6.06 -5.07 -9.93
CA ALA A 57 -7.34 -5.29 -9.28
C ALA A 57 -7.34 -4.73 -7.86
N SER A 58 -8.12 -3.66 -7.69
CA SER A 58 -8.48 -3.08 -6.39
C SER A 58 -9.32 -4.08 -5.58
N ALA A 59 -9.12 -4.13 -4.27
CA ALA A 59 -9.80 -5.05 -3.36
C ALA A 59 -11.32 -4.77 -3.18
N ASN A 60 -11.90 -3.86 -3.96
CA ASN A 60 -13.30 -3.49 -3.82
C ASN A 60 -14.21 -4.52 -4.51
N ARG A 61 -15.16 -5.12 -3.78
CA ARG A 61 -15.98 -6.27 -4.23
C ARG A 61 -16.72 -6.01 -5.56
N GLY A 62 -17.21 -4.79 -5.78
CA GLY A 62 -17.92 -4.43 -7.02
C GLY A 62 -17.02 -4.47 -8.27
N GLN A 63 -15.80 -3.96 -8.15
CA GLN A 63 -14.82 -3.95 -9.25
C GLN A 63 -14.26 -5.33 -9.53
N HIS A 64 -14.08 -6.14 -8.48
CA HIS A 64 -13.58 -7.51 -8.58
C HIS A 64 -14.45 -8.39 -9.50
N ASN A 65 -15.77 -8.37 -9.35
CA ASN A 65 -16.66 -9.19 -10.18
C ASN A 65 -16.62 -8.80 -11.67
N VAL A 66 -16.54 -7.50 -11.95
CA VAL A 66 -16.43 -6.99 -13.33
C VAL A 66 -15.11 -7.41 -13.96
N GLN A 67 -14.01 -7.33 -13.20
CA GLN A 67 -12.71 -7.80 -13.67
C GLN A 67 -12.70 -9.30 -13.93
N LEU A 68 -13.24 -10.11 -13.02
CA LEU A 68 -13.33 -11.56 -13.20
C LEU A 68 -14.17 -11.93 -14.45
N ALA A 69 -15.31 -11.27 -14.66
CA ALA A 69 -16.13 -11.49 -15.85
C ALA A 69 -15.41 -11.10 -17.15
N THR A 70 -14.62 -10.02 -17.09
CA THR A 70 -13.82 -9.56 -18.22
C THR A 70 -12.70 -10.55 -18.53
N ILE A 71 -11.98 -11.03 -17.51
CA ILE A 71 -10.93 -12.05 -17.65
C ILE A 71 -11.52 -13.33 -18.25
N GLN A 72 -12.67 -13.78 -17.74
CA GLN A 72 -13.37 -14.94 -18.30
C GLN A 72 -13.66 -14.75 -19.79
N GLY A 73 -14.27 -13.62 -20.17
CA GLY A 73 -14.58 -13.34 -21.58
C GLY A 73 -13.34 -13.27 -22.48
N LEU A 74 -12.21 -12.77 -21.96
CA LEU A 74 -10.93 -12.78 -22.68
C LEU A 74 -10.39 -14.19 -22.86
N LEU A 75 -10.40 -15.02 -21.81
CA LEU A 75 -9.94 -16.41 -21.89
C LEU A 75 -10.79 -17.23 -22.88
N GLU A 76 -12.11 -16.98 -22.91
CA GLU A 76 -13.04 -17.69 -23.81
C GLU A 76 -12.89 -17.27 -25.29
N ARG A 77 -12.68 -15.97 -25.55
CA ARG A 77 -12.75 -15.41 -26.92
C ARG A 77 -11.38 -15.11 -27.54
N HIS A 78 -10.36 -14.94 -26.72
CA HIS A 78 -9.03 -14.52 -27.12
C HIS A 78 -7.93 -15.42 -26.50
N PRO A 79 -7.90 -16.73 -26.85
CA PRO A 79 -6.97 -17.68 -26.23
C PRO A 79 -5.49 -17.38 -26.52
N GLY A 80 -5.17 -16.50 -27.47
CA GLY A 80 -3.80 -16.06 -27.72
C GLY A 80 -3.28 -15.00 -26.74
N VAL A 81 -4.16 -14.40 -25.93
CA VAL A 81 -3.80 -13.31 -25.02
C VAL A 81 -3.28 -13.87 -23.69
N ARG A 82 -2.11 -13.41 -23.27
CA ARG A 82 -1.57 -13.67 -21.92
C ARG A 82 -2.14 -12.68 -20.93
N ILE A 83 -2.75 -13.20 -19.88
CA ILE A 83 -3.39 -12.39 -18.84
C ILE A 83 -2.54 -12.45 -17.58
N HIS A 84 -2.12 -11.29 -17.10
CA HIS A 84 -1.51 -11.11 -15.79
C HIS A 84 -2.49 -10.37 -14.88
N VAL A 85 -2.65 -10.84 -13.64
CA VAL A 85 -3.55 -10.24 -12.66
C VAL A 85 -2.76 -9.95 -11.41
N ALA A 86 -2.68 -8.67 -11.01
CA ALA A 86 -2.09 -8.27 -9.75
C ALA A 86 -3.17 -7.81 -8.77
N SER A 87 -3.34 -8.50 -7.64
CA SER A 87 -4.39 -8.20 -6.67
C SER A 87 -4.13 -8.74 -5.26
N ALA A 88 -5.07 -8.50 -4.35
CA ALA A 88 -5.10 -9.06 -3.02
C ALA A 88 -5.19 -10.61 -3.05
N PRO A 89 -4.60 -11.32 -2.07
CA PRO A 89 -4.49 -12.78 -2.09
C PRO A 89 -5.81 -13.54 -2.29
N TYR A 90 -6.92 -13.03 -1.74
CA TYR A 90 -8.22 -13.71 -1.80
C TYR A 90 -8.82 -13.78 -3.21
N VAL A 91 -8.32 -12.96 -4.16
CA VAL A 91 -8.75 -12.96 -5.56
C VAL A 91 -8.22 -14.19 -6.31
N GLY A 92 -7.04 -14.69 -5.92
CA GLY A 92 -6.37 -15.81 -6.60
C GLY A 92 -7.25 -17.05 -6.74
N GLY A 93 -7.97 -17.44 -5.68
CA GLY A 93 -8.84 -18.61 -5.72
C GLY A 93 -10.07 -18.45 -6.63
N SER A 94 -10.54 -17.21 -6.86
CA SER A 94 -11.63 -16.96 -7.81
C SER A 94 -11.14 -16.98 -9.25
N LEU A 95 -9.93 -16.48 -9.49
CA LEU A 95 -9.27 -16.54 -10.79
C LEU A 95 -8.99 -17.99 -11.21
N GLU A 96 -8.48 -18.82 -10.29
CA GLU A 96 -8.21 -20.24 -10.53
C GLU A 96 -9.49 -21.00 -10.90
N ARG A 97 -10.60 -20.70 -10.20
CA ARG A 97 -11.92 -21.29 -10.51
C ARG A 97 -12.37 -20.97 -11.93
N ILE A 98 -12.23 -19.72 -12.36
CA ILE A 98 -12.63 -19.30 -13.71
C ILE A 98 -11.72 -19.93 -14.76
N ALA A 99 -10.41 -19.95 -14.53
CA ALA A 99 -9.46 -20.59 -15.43
C ALA A 99 -9.80 -22.08 -15.62
N GLY A 100 -10.13 -22.79 -14.53
CA GLY A 100 -10.57 -24.19 -14.58
C GLY A 100 -11.87 -24.38 -15.36
N LEU A 101 -12.85 -23.50 -15.18
CA LEU A 101 -14.12 -23.55 -15.94
C LEU A 101 -13.89 -23.37 -17.44
N VAL A 102 -13.12 -22.35 -17.84
CA VAL A 102 -12.82 -22.10 -19.26
C VAL A 102 -12.06 -23.27 -19.87
N ARG A 103 -11.10 -23.84 -19.15
CA ARG A 103 -10.34 -25.02 -19.59
C ARG A 103 -11.22 -26.25 -19.83
N SER A 104 -12.29 -26.40 -19.04
CA SER A 104 -13.24 -27.51 -19.17
C SER A 104 -14.27 -27.32 -20.29
N ALA A 105 -14.57 -26.06 -20.64
CA ALA A 105 -15.68 -25.71 -21.55
C ALA A 105 -15.22 -25.26 -22.94
N GLY A 106 -13.95 -24.87 -23.10
CA GLY A 106 -13.46 -24.16 -24.28
C GLY A 106 -12.17 -24.70 -24.87
N PRO A 107 -11.64 -24.03 -25.90
CA PRO A 107 -10.33 -24.34 -26.47
C PRO A 107 -9.22 -24.13 -25.43
N PRO A 108 -8.06 -24.81 -25.58
CA PRO A 108 -6.95 -24.68 -24.65
C PRO A 108 -6.42 -23.24 -24.66
N ALA A 109 -6.72 -22.50 -23.58
CA ALA A 109 -6.20 -21.16 -23.31
C ALA A 109 -5.07 -21.22 -22.27
N PRO A 110 -4.07 -20.32 -22.33
CA PRO A 110 -3.05 -20.19 -21.30
C PRO A 110 -3.66 -19.84 -19.94
N ASP A 111 -3.09 -20.41 -18.88
CA ASP A 111 -3.51 -20.06 -17.53
C ASP A 111 -3.10 -18.60 -17.21
N PRO A 112 -4.00 -17.81 -16.59
CA PRO A 112 -3.68 -16.46 -16.16
C PRO A 112 -2.64 -16.49 -15.04
N VAL A 113 -1.68 -15.58 -15.11
CA VAL A 113 -0.60 -15.45 -14.12
C VAL A 113 -1.06 -14.51 -13.01
N PHE A 114 -1.11 -15.02 -11.78
CA PHE A 114 -1.50 -14.24 -10.61
C PHE A 114 -0.27 -13.70 -9.86
N HIS A 115 -0.29 -12.39 -9.59
CA HIS A 115 0.69 -11.66 -8.81
C HIS A 115 0.01 -11.17 -7.53
N THR A 116 0.45 -11.69 -6.39
CA THR A 116 -0.06 -11.23 -5.10
C THR A 116 0.53 -9.86 -4.79
N LEU A 117 -0.34 -8.90 -4.48
CA LEU A 117 0.04 -7.59 -3.98
C LEU A 117 -0.01 -7.62 -2.45
N ASP A 118 1.16 -7.67 -1.82
CA ASP A 118 1.30 -7.65 -0.37
C ASP A 118 0.83 -6.30 0.21
N GLY A 119 0.24 -6.34 1.41
CA GLY A 119 -0.29 -5.14 2.09
C GLY A 119 -1.72 -4.73 1.69
N LEU A 120 -2.29 -5.33 0.64
CA LEU A 120 -3.73 -5.26 0.36
C LEU A 120 -4.45 -6.38 1.13
N ALA A 121 -4.49 -6.27 2.45
CA ALA A 121 -5.37 -7.10 3.26
C ALA A 121 -6.84 -6.78 2.90
N ASP A 122 -7.73 -7.77 3.01
CA ASP A 122 -9.16 -7.55 2.85
C ASP A 122 -9.55 -6.43 3.81
N VAL A 123 -9.98 -5.29 3.25
CA VAL A 123 -10.33 -4.12 4.06
C VAL A 123 -11.37 -4.52 5.12
N ASN A 124 -12.21 -5.52 4.84
CA ASN A 124 -13.16 -6.07 5.81
C ASN A 124 -12.55 -6.95 6.91
N ALA A 125 -11.37 -7.52 6.72
CA ALA A 125 -10.62 -8.19 7.78
C ALA A 125 -9.92 -7.16 8.69
N ASP A 126 -9.59 -6.00 8.15
CA ASP A 126 -8.96 -4.92 8.91
C ASP A 126 -9.96 -4.00 9.59
N ILE A 127 -11.19 -3.83 9.10
CA ILE A 127 -12.23 -3.04 9.79
C ILE A 127 -12.44 -3.53 11.24
N PRO A 128 -12.64 -4.83 11.53
CA PRO A 128 -12.78 -5.33 12.91
C PRO A 128 -11.52 -5.13 13.74
N ARG A 129 -10.32 -5.24 13.14
CA ARG A 129 -9.03 -5.02 13.82
C ARG A 129 -8.81 -3.55 14.17
N LEU A 130 -9.16 -2.65 13.26
CA LEU A 130 -9.06 -1.20 13.44
C LEU A 130 -10.13 -0.67 14.40
N LEU A 131 -11.31 -1.32 14.46
CA LEU A 131 -12.38 -1.01 15.40
C LEU A 131 -12.22 -1.68 16.77
N GLY A 132 -11.14 -2.45 17.00
CA GLY A 132 -10.88 -3.11 18.28
C GLY A 132 -11.91 -4.18 18.66
N THR A 133 -12.74 -4.63 17.72
CA THR A 133 -13.74 -5.67 17.97
C THR A 133 -13.10 -7.04 17.80
N ASN A 134 -12.38 -7.49 18.83
CA ASN A 134 -12.05 -8.90 19.00
C ASN A 134 -13.33 -9.65 19.37
N ARG A 135 -13.75 -10.58 18.50
CA ARG A 135 -14.63 -11.69 18.89
C ARG A 135 -13.84 -12.97 18.82
#